data_AF-A0A3D4W867-F1
#
_entry.id   AF-A0A3D4W867-F1
#
_cell.length_a   1.000
_cell.length_b   1.000
_cell.length_c   1.000
_cell.angle_alpha   90.00
_cell.angle_beta   90.00
_cell.angle_gamma   90.00
#
_symmetry.space_group_name_H-M   'P 1'
#
loop_
_entity.id
_entity.type
_entity.pdbx_description
1 polymer ?
#
loop_
_entity_poly.entity_id
_entity_poly.type
_entity_poly.pdbx_seq_one_letter_code
_entity_poly.pdbx_strand_id
1 'polypeptide(L)'
;MEEAYNFHGYRITEDSQFVFRLRGIGAELAGELERAAMECQDERNRLILSRLNRLVKEHPEIPMFKNYLSIAYHVRGEHRKAAEINKQLFREHPDYLFARINHANYLIENDETEKVPGVLGETLELKSLYPEREVFHQAELKSFLNVVIRYHAASGDLEPAEEKLELLKELAPDDYVTEQAETFLYGLRLNKAFLRIQEQQKLKIAPEILKNIPHLENQAPPVFKHDEINNLYQFGIRIPGDKLDELLALPRLSLISDLEAVLQDAVDRYGFFHELGYKEVTHSFALHALFLLGELKATESLTRILDFI
;
A
#
# COMPACT_ATOMS: atom_id res chain seq x y z
N MET A 1 25.92 31.93 7.29
CA MET A 1 24.85 32.31 8.24
C MET A 1 24.03 31.06 8.45
N GLU A 2 23.80 30.66 9.70
CA GLU A 2 22.92 29.52 10.02
C GLU A 2 21.49 29.90 9.65
N GLU A 3 21.08 29.57 8.43
CA GLU A 3 19.69 29.64 8.02
C GLU A 3 18.97 28.44 8.66
N ALA A 4 18.51 28.66 9.89
CA ALA A 4 17.58 27.76 10.55
C ALA A 4 16.15 28.29 10.36
N TYR A 5 15.21 27.40 10.07
CA TYR A 5 13.81 27.72 9.84
C TYR A 5 12.89 26.92 10.76
N ASN A 6 11.66 27.40 10.95
CA ASN A 6 10.67 26.72 11.77
C ASN A 6 9.91 25.69 10.93
N PHE A 7 9.72 24.49 11.48
CA PHE A 7 9.01 23.38 10.87
C PHE A 7 8.22 22.63 11.95
N HIS A 8 6.89 22.75 11.97
CA HIS A 8 5.99 22.06 12.93
C HIS A 8 6.46 22.08 14.39
N GLY A 9 6.89 23.25 14.87
CA GLY A 9 7.37 23.42 16.25
C GLY A 9 8.82 22.95 16.51
N TYR A 10 9.55 22.58 15.45
CA TYR A 10 11.00 22.42 15.44
C TYR A 10 11.67 23.62 14.79
N ARG A 11 12.89 23.93 15.20
CA ARG A 11 13.77 24.84 14.46
C ARG A 11 14.90 24.00 13.87
N ILE A 12 14.99 23.95 12.55
CA ILE A 12 15.87 23.04 11.82
C ILE A 12 16.78 23.76 10.84
N THR A 13 17.92 23.15 10.52
CA THR A 13 18.89 23.66 9.53
C THR A 13 19.37 22.55 8.60
N GLU A 14 19.77 22.92 7.39
CA GLU A 14 20.35 22.05 6.37
C GLU A 14 21.87 22.27 6.21
N ASP A 15 22.46 23.12 7.06
CA ASP A 15 23.90 23.35 7.06
C ASP A 15 24.65 22.07 7.50
N SER A 16 25.33 21.42 6.55
CA SER A 16 26.09 20.20 6.80
C SER A 16 27.18 20.36 7.86
N GLN A 17 27.68 21.58 8.08
CA GLN A 17 28.71 21.89 9.05
C GLN A 17 28.14 22.15 10.47
N PHE A 18 26.83 22.30 10.61
CA PHE A 18 26.17 22.56 11.90
C PHE A 18 26.51 21.49 12.94
N VAL A 19 26.39 20.21 12.58
CA VAL A 19 26.63 19.09 13.51
C VAL A 19 28.10 19.03 13.94
N PHE A 20 29.03 19.40 13.06
CA PHE A 20 30.45 19.44 13.38
C PHE A 20 30.77 20.57 14.36
N ARG A 21 30.22 21.77 14.14
CA ARG A 21 30.36 22.90 15.08
C ARG A 21 29.74 22.59 16.43
N LEU A 22 28.55 22.02 16.44
CA LEU A 22 27.84 21.60 17.67
C LEU A 22 28.70 20.65 18.52
N ARG A 23 29.52 19.81 17.88
CA ARG A 23 30.40 18.84 18.54
C ARG A 23 31.85 19.31 18.69
N GLY A 24 32.15 20.57 18.36
CA GLY A 24 33.51 21.12 18.48
C GLY A 24 34.54 20.47 17.56
N ILE A 25 34.11 19.95 16.41
CA ILE A 25 34.99 19.25 15.46
C ILE A 25 35.69 20.25 14.55
N GLY A 26 37.02 20.17 14.49
CA GLY A 26 37.85 21.02 13.64
C GLY A 26 37.69 20.72 12.14
N ALA A 27 38.03 21.70 11.30
CA ALA A 27 37.79 21.65 9.85
C ALA A 27 38.42 20.44 9.14
N GLU A 28 39.60 19.98 9.59
CA GLU A 28 40.26 18.80 9.02
C GLU A 28 39.42 17.53 9.22
N LEU A 29 38.97 17.29 10.45
CA LEU A 29 38.15 16.13 10.80
C LEU A 29 36.74 16.25 10.22
N ALA A 30 36.19 17.46 10.11
CA ALA A 30 34.94 17.70 9.40
C ALA A 30 35.04 17.26 7.94
N GLY A 31 36.13 17.61 7.23
CA GLY A 31 36.36 17.16 5.86
C GLY A 31 36.62 15.66 5.71
N GLU A 32 37.16 14.99 6.74
CA GLU A 32 37.23 13.52 6.79
C GLU A 32 35.83 12.90 6.98
N LEU A 33 34.99 13.49 7.84
CA LEU A 33 33.63 13.02 8.10
C LEU A 33 32.71 13.16 6.88
N GLU A 34 32.77 14.27 6.16
CA GLU A 34 31.99 14.47 4.93
C GLU A 34 32.38 13.44 3.86
N ARG A 35 33.68 13.25 3.64
CA ARG A 35 34.17 12.20 2.71
C ARG A 35 33.71 10.82 3.15
N ALA A 36 33.82 10.50 4.43
CA ALA A 36 33.37 9.22 4.97
C ALA A 36 31.86 9.00 4.80
N ALA A 37 31.05 10.04 5.02
CA ALA A 37 29.59 9.97 4.84
C ALA A 37 29.21 9.57 3.41
N MET A 38 29.90 10.14 2.41
CA MET A 38 29.68 9.80 1.00
C MET A 38 30.23 8.41 0.66
N GLU A 39 31.48 8.14 1.03
CA GLU A 39 32.20 6.91 0.65
C GLU A 39 31.65 5.64 1.32
N CYS A 40 31.06 5.74 2.52
CA CYS A 40 30.59 4.57 3.27
C CYS A 40 29.42 3.85 2.58
N GLN A 41 28.64 4.57 1.78
CA GLN A 41 27.50 4.05 1.01
C GLN A 41 27.91 3.26 -0.23
N ASP A 42 29.12 3.49 -0.76
CA ASP A 42 29.61 2.75 -1.93
C ASP A 42 30.10 1.36 -1.50
N GLU A 43 29.31 0.33 -1.80
CA GLU A 43 29.61 -1.08 -1.54
C GLU A 43 30.97 -1.50 -2.14
N ARG A 44 31.37 -0.92 -3.27
CA ARG A 44 32.58 -1.30 -4.03
C ARG A 44 33.86 -0.73 -3.41
N ASN A 45 33.76 0.37 -2.66
CA ASN A 45 34.91 1.01 -2.04
C ASN A 45 35.40 0.21 -0.82
N ARG A 46 36.20 -0.85 -1.01
CA ARG A 46 36.69 -1.65 0.13
C ARG A 46 37.70 -0.91 1.02
N LEU A 47 38.35 0.14 0.51
CA LEU A 47 39.38 0.89 1.24
C LEU A 47 38.77 1.71 2.38
N ILE A 48 37.50 2.10 2.30
CA ILE A 48 36.81 2.88 3.34
C ILE A 48 36.83 2.19 4.71
N LEU A 49 36.72 0.86 4.75
CA LEU A 49 36.77 0.10 6.00
C LEU A 49 38.12 0.27 6.70
N SER A 50 39.22 0.21 5.95
CA SER A 50 40.56 0.38 6.51
C SER A 50 40.78 1.79 7.07
N ARG A 51 40.30 2.80 6.35
CA ARG A 51 40.35 4.21 6.75
C ARG A 51 39.48 4.48 7.98
N LEU A 52 38.23 4.03 7.98
CA LEU A 52 37.32 4.20 9.11
C LEU A 52 37.81 3.46 10.35
N ASN A 53 38.35 2.25 10.22
CA ASN A 53 38.97 1.55 11.35
C ASN A 53 40.16 2.32 11.94
N ARG A 54 40.96 3.00 11.12
CA ARG A 54 42.04 3.87 11.60
C ARG A 54 41.48 5.10 12.32
N LEU A 55 40.52 5.81 11.70
CA LEU A 55 39.89 7.00 12.27
C LEU A 55 39.17 6.72 13.60
N VAL A 56 38.50 5.57 13.72
CA VAL A 56 37.87 5.14 14.99
C VAL A 56 38.89 4.91 16.10
N LYS A 57 40.12 4.48 15.76
CA LYS A 57 41.20 4.29 16.74
C LYS A 57 41.89 5.60 17.11
N GLU A 58 42.08 6.49 16.14
CA GLU A 58 42.74 7.79 16.32
C GLU A 58 41.83 8.80 17.02
N HIS A 59 40.51 8.72 16.76
CA HIS A 59 39.49 9.65 17.26
C HIS A 59 38.29 8.90 17.87
N PRO A 60 38.49 8.09 18.93
CA PRO A 60 37.42 7.29 19.53
C PRO A 60 36.30 8.14 20.13
N GLU A 61 36.55 9.41 20.43
CA GLU A 61 35.59 10.40 20.94
C GLU A 61 34.59 10.88 19.90
N ILE A 62 34.86 10.68 18.60
CA ILE A 62 34.00 11.12 17.50
C ILE A 62 33.07 9.97 17.07
N PRO A 63 31.79 9.95 17.51
CA PRO A 63 30.91 8.81 17.29
C PRO A 63 30.56 8.59 15.81
N MET A 64 30.61 9.66 14.99
CA MET A 64 30.27 9.58 13.57
C MET A 64 31.16 8.61 12.80
N PHE A 65 32.44 8.46 13.15
CA PHE A 65 33.31 7.47 12.49
C PHE A 65 32.84 6.04 12.74
N LYS A 66 32.40 5.71 13.98
CA LYS A 66 31.82 4.39 14.29
C LYS A 66 30.47 4.20 13.59
N ASN A 67 29.65 5.26 13.51
CA ASN A 67 28.39 5.22 12.77
C ASN A 67 28.61 4.92 11.28
N TYR A 68 29.52 5.64 10.62
CA TYR A 68 29.87 5.38 9.22
C TYR A 68 30.52 4.01 9.02
N LEU A 69 31.30 3.52 10.00
CA LEU A 69 31.85 2.17 9.95
C LEU A 69 30.74 1.11 10.00
N SER A 70 29.73 1.30 10.84
CA SER A 70 28.55 0.44 10.90
C SER A 70 27.79 0.43 9.57
N ILE A 71 27.53 1.61 8.99
CA ILE A 71 26.88 1.75 7.68
C ILE A 71 27.69 1.03 6.60
N ALA A 72 29.02 1.24 6.57
CA ALA A 72 29.90 0.58 5.62
C ALA A 72 29.84 -0.95 5.72
N TYR A 73 29.76 -1.52 6.92
CA TYR A 73 29.52 -2.96 7.07
C TYR A 73 28.12 -3.36 6.59
N HIS A 74 27.09 -2.60 6.96
CA HIS A 74 25.71 -2.90 6.61
C HIS A 74 25.49 -2.98 5.09
N VAL A 75 25.95 -1.99 4.32
CA VAL A 75 25.78 -1.97 2.85
C VAL A 75 26.54 -3.08 2.13
N ARG A 76 27.49 -3.74 2.82
CA ARG A 76 28.25 -4.90 2.31
C ARG A 76 27.67 -6.24 2.79
N GLY A 77 26.47 -6.24 3.37
CA GLY A 77 25.79 -7.44 3.90
C GLY A 77 26.38 -7.96 5.21
N GLU A 78 27.32 -7.25 5.82
CA GLU A 78 27.99 -7.67 7.07
C GLU A 78 27.17 -7.22 8.29
N HIS A 79 25.88 -7.57 8.31
CA HIS A 79 24.89 -7.06 9.26
C HIS A 79 25.24 -7.37 10.73
N ARG A 80 25.86 -8.53 11.01
CA ARG A 80 26.32 -8.88 12.36
C ARG A 80 27.39 -7.91 12.87
N LYS A 81 28.38 -7.59 12.05
CA LYS A 81 29.43 -6.62 12.40
C LYS A 81 28.86 -5.22 12.56
N ALA A 82 27.95 -4.80 11.67
CA ALA A 82 27.26 -3.53 11.81
C ALA A 82 26.50 -3.44 13.15
N ALA A 83 25.77 -4.49 13.53
CA ALA A 83 25.07 -4.56 14.81
C ALA A 83 26.03 -4.52 16.01
N GLU A 84 27.17 -5.21 15.96
CA GLU A 84 28.20 -5.16 17.01
C GLU A 84 28.77 -3.74 17.18
N ILE A 85 29.10 -3.07 16.08
CA ILE A 85 29.60 -1.68 16.10
C ILE A 85 28.52 -0.73 16.63
N ASN A 86 27.26 -0.90 16.23
CA ASN A 86 26.15 -0.09 16.77
C ASN A 86 25.96 -0.28 18.28
N LYS A 87 26.05 -1.52 18.77
CA LYS A 87 26.00 -1.81 20.21
C LYS A 87 27.17 -1.21 20.97
N GLN A 88 28.36 -1.20 20.37
CA GLN A 88 29.52 -0.52 20.94
C GLN A 88 29.32 1.01 20.96
N LEU A 89 28.89 1.59 19.83
CA LEU A 89 28.62 3.01 19.68
C LEU A 89 27.61 3.51 20.72
N PHE A 90 26.52 2.77 20.95
CA PHE A 90 25.52 3.14 21.96
C PHE A 90 26.06 3.08 23.39
N ARG A 91 26.90 2.09 23.72
CA ARG A 91 27.52 1.99 25.05
C ARG A 91 28.52 3.12 25.31
N GLU A 92 29.27 3.52 24.30
CA GLU A 92 30.35 4.52 24.44
C GLU A 92 29.85 5.96 24.27
N HIS A 93 28.78 6.17 23.50
CA HIS A 93 28.21 7.47 23.19
C HIS A 93 26.67 7.45 23.32
N PRO A 94 26.13 7.24 24.53
CA PRO A 94 24.68 7.10 24.74
C PRO A 94 23.89 8.40 24.47
N ASP A 95 24.54 9.55 24.41
CA ASP A 95 23.97 10.86 24.05
C ASP A 95 23.94 11.10 22.53
N TYR A 96 24.60 10.27 21.73
CA TYR A 96 24.61 10.44 20.28
C TYR A 96 23.32 9.92 19.66
N LEU A 97 22.56 10.81 19.02
CA LEU A 97 21.24 10.49 18.44
C LEU A 97 21.25 9.26 17.54
N PHE A 98 22.19 9.14 16.60
CA PHE A 98 22.23 7.99 15.70
C PHE A 98 22.57 6.69 16.44
N ALA A 99 23.28 6.74 17.57
CA ALA A 99 23.47 5.56 18.41
C ALA A 99 22.14 5.09 19.02
N ARG A 100 21.32 6.03 19.51
CA ARG A 100 19.96 5.76 20.03
C ARG A 100 19.04 5.21 18.94
N ILE A 101 19.02 5.83 17.77
CA ILE A 101 18.22 5.38 16.62
C ILE A 101 18.62 3.96 16.21
N ASN A 102 19.93 3.70 16.05
CA ASN A 102 20.43 2.39 15.66
C ASN A 102 20.10 1.33 16.72
N HIS A 103 20.16 1.68 18.00
CA HIS A 103 19.79 0.77 19.08
C HIS A 103 18.27 0.52 19.14
N ALA A 104 17.44 1.54 18.92
CA ALA A 104 15.99 1.38 18.82
C ALA A 104 15.59 0.47 17.65
N ASN A 105 16.21 0.65 16.47
CA ASN A 105 16.03 -0.26 15.34
C ASN A 105 16.43 -1.70 15.69
N TYR A 106 17.54 -1.88 16.41
CA TYR A 106 17.94 -3.21 16.90
C TYR A 106 16.88 -3.81 17.83
N LEU A 107 16.30 -3.03 18.76
CA LEU A 107 15.25 -3.52 19.65
C LEU A 107 14.00 -3.96 18.88
N ILE A 108 13.57 -3.16 17.89
CA ILE A 108 12.44 -3.50 17.01
C ILE A 108 12.71 -4.80 16.25
N GLU A 109 13.92 -4.97 15.71
CA GLU A 109 14.31 -6.17 14.95
C GLU A 109 14.42 -7.45 15.78
N ASN A 110 14.53 -7.32 17.11
CA ASN A 110 14.66 -8.45 18.03
C ASN A 110 13.38 -8.66 18.86
N ASP A 111 12.24 -8.11 18.42
CA ASP A 111 10.94 -8.19 19.10
C ASP A 111 10.97 -7.64 20.55
N GLU A 112 11.88 -6.69 20.83
CA GLU A 112 12.01 -5.98 22.11
C GLU A 112 11.44 -4.55 22.00
N THR A 113 10.38 -4.38 21.20
CA THR A 113 9.77 -3.08 20.87
C THR A 113 9.37 -2.28 22.11
N GLU A 114 8.97 -2.95 23.19
CA GLU A 114 8.58 -2.33 24.46
C GLU A 114 9.71 -1.52 25.13
N LYS A 115 10.97 -1.75 24.76
CA LYS A 115 12.13 -1.05 25.32
C LYS A 115 12.49 0.22 24.56
N VAL A 116 11.91 0.44 23.39
CA VAL A 116 12.22 1.59 22.51
C VAL A 116 11.98 2.94 23.20
N PRO A 117 10.88 3.18 23.95
CA PRO A 117 10.69 4.45 24.66
C PRO A 117 11.83 4.76 25.65
N GLY A 118 12.40 3.75 26.30
CA GLY A 118 13.56 3.92 27.20
C GLY A 118 14.83 4.41 26.48
N VAL A 119 14.92 4.25 25.15
CA VAL A 119 16.05 4.68 24.32
C VAL A 119 15.78 6.01 23.63
N LEU A 120 14.57 6.20 23.11
CA LEU A 120 14.17 7.38 22.33
C LEU A 120 13.47 8.47 23.16
N GLY A 121 13.22 8.21 24.44
CA GLY A 121 12.44 9.07 25.32
C GLY A 121 10.95 8.71 25.28
N GLU A 122 10.31 8.74 26.45
CA GLU A 122 8.91 8.31 26.63
C GLU A 122 7.90 9.08 25.75
N THR A 123 8.20 10.34 25.43
CA THR A 123 7.32 11.16 24.59
C THR A 123 7.51 10.90 23.10
N LEU A 124 8.59 10.21 22.70
CA LEU A 124 8.97 9.99 21.30
C LEU A 124 9.04 11.31 20.49
N GLU A 125 9.48 12.38 21.14
CA GLU A 125 9.68 13.70 20.55
C GLU A 125 11.15 14.10 20.65
N LEU A 126 11.77 14.48 19.52
CA LEU A 126 13.21 14.77 19.46
C LEU A 126 13.62 15.93 20.38
N LYS A 127 12.76 16.95 20.49
CA LYS A 127 12.96 18.10 21.38
C LYS A 127 12.84 17.75 22.87
N SER A 128 12.08 16.71 23.21
CA SER A 128 12.02 16.21 24.59
C SER A 128 13.23 15.34 24.91
N LEU A 129 13.80 14.67 23.91
CA LEU A 129 15.01 13.87 24.05
C LEU A 129 16.26 14.73 24.25
N TYR A 130 16.31 15.92 23.64
CA TYR A 130 17.39 16.90 23.78
C TYR A 130 16.84 18.30 24.15
N PRO A 131 16.35 18.48 25.38
CA PRO A 131 15.71 19.73 25.80
C PRO A 131 16.65 20.93 25.82
N GLU A 132 17.96 20.71 25.84
CA GLU A 132 18.99 21.74 25.77
C GLU A 132 19.25 22.27 24.36
N ARG A 133 18.68 21.63 23.33
CA ARG A 133 18.90 21.96 21.92
C ARG A 133 17.72 22.71 21.33
N GLU A 134 17.99 23.94 20.91
CA GLU A 134 17.02 24.76 20.17
C GLU A 134 17.01 24.45 18.67
N VAL A 135 18.13 23.97 18.10
CA VAL A 135 18.28 23.71 16.66
C VAL A 135 18.71 22.27 16.39
N PHE A 136 18.06 21.66 15.40
CA PHE A 136 18.38 20.32 14.90
C PHE A 136 18.76 20.36 13.43
N HIS A 137 19.64 19.45 13.00
CA HIS A 137 19.86 19.27 11.57
C HIS A 137 18.67 18.52 10.96
N GLN A 138 18.28 18.85 9.72
CA GLN A 138 17.17 18.21 9.03
C GLN A 138 17.32 16.66 9.00
N ALA A 139 18.53 16.16 8.73
CA ALA A 139 18.81 14.72 8.74
C ALA A 139 18.60 14.04 10.12
N GLU A 140 18.78 14.77 11.22
CA GLU A 140 18.48 14.25 12.56
C GLU A 140 16.98 14.06 12.74
N LEU A 141 16.18 15.07 12.36
CA LEU A 141 14.72 15.00 12.44
C LEU A 141 14.16 13.91 11.53
N LYS A 142 14.60 13.83 10.26
CA LYS A 142 14.19 12.77 9.32
C LYS A 142 14.45 11.38 9.89
N SER A 143 15.66 11.14 10.38
CA SER A 143 16.07 9.82 10.90
C SER A 143 15.30 9.46 12.17
N PHE A 144 15.04 10.45 13.03
CA PHE A 144 14.24 10.25 14.24
C PHE A 144 12.78 9.93 13.91
N LEU A 145 12.15 10.69 13.01
CA LEU A 145 10.78 10.40 12.55
C LEU A 145 10.67 8.99 11.96
N ASN A 146 11.62 8.58 11.12
CA ASN A 146 11.62 7.25 10.51
C ASN A 146 11.60 6.12 11.54
N VAL A 147 12.44 6.19 12.60
CA VAL A 147 12.45 5.13 13.63
C VAL A 147 11.22 5.18 14.53
N VAL A 148 10.63 6.35 14.77
CA VAL A 148 9.36 6.47 15.52
C VAL A 148 8.19 5.89 14.72
N ILE A 149 8.13 6.15 13.41
CA ILE A 149 7.14 5.52 12.51
C ILE A 149 7.31 4.00 12.55
N ARG A 150 8.55 3.50 12.43
CA ARG A 150 8.84 2.07 12.51
C ARG A 150 8.42 1.46 13.85
N TYR A 151 8.64 2.16 14.96
CA TYR A 151 8.23 1.74 16.29
C TYR A 151 6.71 1.61 16.41
N HIS A 152 5.95 2.63 15.99
CA HIS A 152 4.49 2.57 16.02
C HIS A 152 3.95 1.49 15.08
N ALA A 153 4.59 1.31 13.92
CA ALA A 153 4.26 0.22 13.00
C ALA A 153 4.44 -1.16 13.66
N ALA A 154 5.57 -1.37 14.36
CA ALA A 154 5.85 -2.60 15.09
C ALA A 154 4.92 -2.81 16.31
N SER A 155 4.43 -1.71 16.89
CA SER A 155 3.49 -1.73 18.03
C SER A 155 2.03 -1.93 17.60
N GLY A 156 1.73 -1.80 16.31
CA GLY A 156 0.37 -1.89 15.76
C GLY A 156 -0.42 -0.58 15.80
N ASP A 157 0.21 0.53 16.18
CA ASP A 157 -0.42 1.83 16.37
C ASP A 157 -0.39 2.64 15.07
N LEU A 158 -1.41 2.47 14.22
CA LEU A 158 -1.41 3.09 12.89
C LEU A 158 -1.55 4.62 12.95
N GLU A 159 -2.46 5.15 13.78
CA GLU A 159 -2.75 6.58 13.86
C GLU A 159 -1.52 7.45 14.16
N PRO A 160 -0.75 7.22 15.25
CA PRO A 160 0.44 8.01 15.51
C PRO A 160 1.53 7.81 14.44
N ALA A 161 1.61 6.62 13.82
CA ALA A 161 2.55 6.38 12.74
C ALA A 161 2.24 7.24 11.50
N GLU A 162 0.95 7.36 11.13
CA GLU A 162 0.49 8.22 10.02
C GLU A 162 0.76 9.70 10.30
N GLU A 163 0.50 10.18 11.52
CA GLU A 163 0.80 11.57 11.90
C GLU A 163 2.28 11.91 11.71
N LYS A 164 3.19 11.01 12.10
CA LYS A 164 4.63 11.20 11.90
C LYS A 164 5.05 11.05 10.44
N LEU A 165 4.38 10.18 9.67
CA LEU A 165 4.63 10.02 8.24
C LEU A 165 4.27 11.28 7.46
N GLU A 166 3.16 11.94 7.76
CA GLU A 166 2.79 13.20 7.10
C GLU A 166 3.82 14.29 7.37
N LEU A 167 4.35 14.40 8.59
CA LEU A 167 5.48 15.29 8.88
C LEU A 167 6.72 14.93 8.06
N LEU A 168 7.03 13.64 7.92
CA LEU A 168 8.19 13.19 7.14
C LEU A 168 8.02 13.49 5.63
N LYS A 169 6.82 13.34 5.08
CA LYS A 169 6.49 13.68 3.69
C LYS A 169 6.62 15.18 3.41
N GLU A 170 6.18 16.02 4.34
CA GLU A 170 6.37 17.46 4.21
C GLU A 170 7.85 17.86 4.30
N LEU A 171 8.62 17.18 5.16
CA LEU A 171 10.03 17.46 5.36
C LEU A 171 10.92 16.98 4.21
N ALA A 172 10.58 15.85 3.60
CA ALA A 172 11.42 15.15 2.63
C ALA A 172 10.59 14.27 1.67
N PRO A 173 9.77 14.87 0.78
CA PRO A 173 8.77 14.13 -0.01
C PRO A 173 9.36 13.06 -0.94
N ASP A 174 10.50 13.35 -1.57
CA ASP A 174 11.15 12.49 -2.57
C ASP A 174 12.37 11.73 -2.02
N ASP A 175 12.47 11.59 -0.69
CA ASP A 175 13.59 10.91 -0.02
C ASP A 175 13.30 9.41 0.16
N TYR A 176 14.32 8.57 -0.06
CA TYR A 176 14.23 7.12 0.15
C TYR A 176 13.74 6.75 1.57
N VAL A 177 14.08 7.56 2.57
CA VAL A 177 13.61 7.35 3.95
C VAL A 177 12.09 7.49 4.06
N THR A 178 11.48 8.37 3.27
CA THR A 178 10.02 8.57 3.26
C THR A 178 9.33 7.37 2.62
N GLU A 179 9.83 6.88 1.47
CA GLU A 179 9.32 5.66 0.82
C GLU A 179 9.43 4.42 1.74
N GLN A 180 10.55 4.29 2.45
CA GLN A 180 10.74 3.24 3.44
C GLN A 180 9.72 3.32 4.56
N ALA A 181 9.47 4.53 5.09
CA ALA A 181 8.50 4.74 6.16
C ALA A 181 7.07 4.37 5.73
N GLU A 182 6.67 4.67 4.48
CA GLU A 182 5.37 4.23 3.95
C GLU A 182 5.23 2.71 3.95
N THR A 183 6.31 2.01 3.62
CA THR A 183 6.34 0.55 3.55
C THR A 183 6.07 -0.10 4.90
N PHE A 184 6.55 0.51 6.00
CA PHE A 184 6.25 0.01 7.35
C PHE A 184 4.75 -0.04 7.65
N LEU A 185 3.95 0.84 7.05
CA LEU A 185 2.52 0.97 7.36
C LEU A 185 1.59 0.15 6.47
N TYR A 186 2.09 -0.45 5.38
CA TYR A 186 1.24 -1.19 4.43
C TYR A 186 0.43 -2.31 5.09
N GLY A 187 1.06 -3.12 5.94
CA GLY A 187 0.37 -4.20 6.65
C GLY A 187 -0.74 -3.67 7.57
N LEU A 188 -0.48 -2.60 8.31
CA LEU A 188 -1.45 -1.98 9.22
C LEU A 188 -2.63 -1.34 8.47
N ARG A 189 -2.36 -0.63 7.37
CA ARG A 189 -3.39 -0.04 6.51
C ARG A 189 -4.33 -1.12 5.96
N LEU A 190 -3.77 -2.24 5.48
CA LEU A 190 -4.57 -3.37 4.99
C LEU A 190 -5.43 -3.99 6.09
N ASN A 191 -4.87 -4.20 7.29
CA ASN A 191 -5.62 -4.73 8.43
C ASN A 191 -6.77 -3.80 8.83
N LYS A 192 -6.54 -2.49 8.91
CA LYS A 192 -7.59 -1.50 9.22
C LYS A 192 -8.68 -1.47 8.15
N ALA A 193 -8.31 -1.52 6.88
CA ALA A 193 -9.27 -1.62 5.78
C ALA A 193 -10.12 -2.88 5.87
N PHE A 194 -9.51 -4.03 6.19
CA PHE A 194 -10.20 -5.29 6.39
C PHE A 194 -11.21 -5.22 7.55
N LEU A 195 -10.80 -4.69 8.72
CA LEU A 195 -11.69 -4.52 9.87
C LEU A 195 -12.90 -3.63 9.54
N ARG A 196 -12.68 -2.52 8.82
CA ARG A 196 -13.76 -1.65 8.35
C ARG A 196 -14.77 -2.38 7.46
N ILE A 197 -14.30 -3.24 6.54
CA ILE A 197 -15.18 -4.04 5.68
C ILE A 197 -16.01 -5.01 6.53
N GLN A 198 -15.39 -5.68 7.51
CA GLN A 198 -16.11 -6.59 8.41
C GLN A 198 -17.19 -5.89 9.24
N GLU A 199 -16.91 -4.70 9.77
CA GLU A 199 -17.91 -3.90 10.48
C GLU A 199 -19.06 -3.48 9.58
N GLN A 200 -18.75 -3.02 8.36
CA GLN A 200 -19.77 -2.67 7.37
C GLN A 200 -20.65 -3.87 7.01
N GLN A 201 -20.09 -5.08 6.91
CA GLN A 201 -20.85 -6.30 6.67
C GLN A 201 -21.85 -6.61 7.80
N LYS A 202 -21.47 -6.39 9.07
CA LYS A 202 -22.38 -6.57 10.22
C LYS A 202 -23.56 -5.60 10.19
N LEU A 203 -23.36 -4.42 9.60
CA LEU A 203 -24.38 -3.37 9.47
C LEU A 203 -25.22 -3.51 8.19
N LYS A 204 -24.96 -4.50 7.32
CA LYS A 204 -25.76 -4.71 6.11
C LYS A 204 -27.16 -5.17 6.48
N ILE A 205 -28.15 -4.41 6.03
CA ILE A 205 -29.55 -4.85 6.01
C ILE A 205 -29.76 -5.64 4.73
N ALA A 206 -30.10 -6.92 4.85
CA ALA A 206 -30.57 -7.70 3.71
C ALA A 206 -32.03 -7.30 3.44
N PRO A 207 -32.37 -6.70 2.29
CA PRO A 207 -33.76 -6.39 1.97
C PRO A 207 -34.55 -7.71 1.84
N GLU A 208 -35.82 -7.70 2.27
CA GLU A 208 -36.74 -8.79 1.96
C GLU A 208 -36.90 -8.89 0.44
N ILE A 209 -36.46 -10.01 -0.13
CA ILE A 209 -36.58 -10.27 -1.56
C ILE A 209 -38.04 -10.70 -1.82
N LEU A 210 -38.83 -9.84 -2.46
CA LEU A 210 -40.24 -10.10 -2.77
C LEU A 210 -40.45 -11.17 -3.87
N LYS A 211 -39.44 -11.43 -4.70
CA LYS A 211 -39.48 -12.45 -5.75
C LYS A 211 -38.67 -13.68 -5.32
N ASN A 212 -39.33 -14.79 -5.03
CA ASN A 212 -38.65 -16.07 -4.85
C ASN A 212 -37.88 -16.40 -6.13
N ILE A 213 -36.58 -16.69 -5.99
CA ILE A 213 -35.78 -17.23 -7.08
C ILE A 213 -36.41 -18.58 -7.46
N PRO A 214 -36.80 -18.81 -8.72
CA PRO A 214 -37.38 -20.08 -9.13
C PRO A 214 -36.44 -21.24 -8.80
N HIS A 215 -36.96 -22.25 -8.11
CA HIS A 215 -36.23 -23.49 -7.82
C HIS A 215 -35.99 -24.28 -9.12
N LEU A 216 -35.00 -25.18 -9.10
CA LEU A 216 -34.50 -26.02 -10.22
C LEU A 216 -35.50 -27.00 -10.86
N GLU A 217 -36.80 -26.81 -10.65
CA GLU A 217 -37.86 -27.70 -11.12
C GLU A 217 -38.03 -27.63 -12.64
N ASN A 218 -37.72 -26.49 -13.27
CA ASN A 218 -37.84 -26.32 -14.72
C ASN A 218 -36.46 -26.35 -15.41
N GLN A 219 -36.15 -27.46 -16.08
CA GLN A 219 -34.91 -27.64 -16.84
C GLN A 219 -35.15 -27.73 -18.35
N ALA A 220 -36.40 -27.92 -18.76
CA ALA A 220 -36.75 -28.09 -20.17
C ALA A 220 -36.68 -26.74 -20.91
N PRO A 221 -35.98 -26.66 -22.05
CA PRO A 221 -36.01 -25.44 -22.86
C PRO A 221 -37.41 -25.18 -23.41
N PRO A 222 -37.80 -23.91 -23.56
CA PRO A 222 -39.07 -23.55 -24.17
C PRO A 222 -39.10 -23.97 -25.63
N VAL A 223 -40.31 -24.23 -26.13
CA VAL A 223 -40.54 -24.49 -27.55
C VAL A 223 -40.99 -23.18 -28.20
N PHE A 224 -40.19 -22.68 -29.13
CA PHE A 224 -40.46 -21.44 -29.87
C PHE A 224 -41.31 -21.70 -31.11
N LYS A 225 -41.93 -20.64 -31.65
CA LYS A 225 -42.68 -20.73 -32.91
C LYS A 225 -41.76 -20.85 -34.13
N HIS A 226 -40.56 -20.30 -34.05
CA HIS A 226 -39.54 -20.42 -35.09
C HIS A 226 -38.28 -21.08 -34.52
N ASP A 227 -37.76 -22.07 -35.25
CA ASP A 227 -36.59 -22.84 -34.82
C ASP A 227 -35.32 -21.98 -34.76
N GLU A 228 -35.26 -20.91 -35.58
CA GLU A 228 -34.17 -19.94 -35.66
C GLU A 228 -33.88 -19.26 -34.32
N ILE A 229 -34.88 -19.16 -33.43
CA ILE A 229 -34.72 -18.55 -32.09
C ILE A 229 -33.72 -19.33 -31.23
N ASN A 230 -33.59 -20.63 -31.45
CA ASN A 230 -32.61 -21.46 -30.74
C ASN A 230 -31.16 -21.01 -30.99
N ASN A 231 -30.90 -20.29 -32.08
CA ASN A 231 -29.58 -19.71 -32.34
C ASN A 231 -29.15 -18.76 -31.21
N LEU A 232 -30.09 -18.06 -30.55
CA LEU A 232 -29.76 -17.11 -29.48
C LEU A 232 -29.06 -17.78 -28.29
N TYR A 233 -29.29 -19.08 -28.07
CA TYR A 233 -28.71 -19.89 -26.99
C TYR A 233 -27.35 -20.52 -27.34
N GLN A 234 -26.93 -20.41 -28.60
CA GLN A 234 -25.71 -21.07 -29.11
C GLN A 234 -24.52 -20.13 -29.22
N PHE A 235 -24.73 -18.84 -28.99
CA PHE A 235 -23.70 -17.81 -29.14
C PHE A 235 -23.57 -16.96 -27.87
N GLY A 236 -22.36 -16.43 -27.66
CA GLY A 236 -22.12 -15.33 -26.74
C GLY A 236 -22.58 -14.02 -27.37
N ILE A 237 -22.11 -12.88 -26.86
CA ILE A 237 -22.51 -11.53 -27.30
C ILE A 237 -22.51 -11.31 -28.84
N ARG A 238 -21.69 -12.05 -29.59
CA ARG A 238 -21.60 -11.97 -31.05
C ARG A 238 -22.33 -13.14 -31.71
N ILE A 239 -23.44 -12.84 -32.38
CA ILE A 239 -24.15 -13.77 -33.26
C ILE A 239 -23.66 -13.58 -34.71
N PRO A 240 -23.47 -14.66 -35.50
CA PRO A 240 -23.16 -14.56 -36.93
C PRO A 240 -24.21 -13.77 -37.72
N GLY A 241 -23.74 -12.96 -38.69
CA GLY A 241 -24.62 -12.05 -39.44
C GLY A 241 -25.71 -12.77 -40.24
N ASP A 242 -25.39 -13.92 -40.84
CA ASP A 242 -26.34 -14.78 -41.54
C ASP A 242 -27.49 -15.25 -40.63
N LYS A 243 -27.19 -15.54 -39.35
CA LYS A 243 -28.21 -15.92 -38.36
C LYS A 243 -29.06 -14.75 -37.89
N LEU A 244 -28.50 -13.54 -37.85
CA LEU A 244 -29.29 -12.33 -37.64
C LEU A 244 -30.24 -12.07 -38.81
N ASP A 245 -29.76 -12.22 -40.03
CA ASP A 245 -30.56 -12.01 -41.24
C ASP A 245 -31.73 -13.01 -41.31
N GLU A 246 -31.49 -14.28 -40.97
CA GLU A 246 -32.53 -15.31 -40.81
C GLU A 246 -33.59 -14.89 -39.78
N LEU A 247 -33.17 -14.41 -38.61
CA LEU A 247 -34.08 -13.96 -37.55
C LEU A 247 -34.91 -12.74 -37.97
N LEU A 248 -34.29 -11.73 -38.57
CA LEU A 248 -34.96 -10.49 -38.98
C LEU A 248 -35.90 -10.68 -40.18
N ALA A 249 -35.74 -11.77 -40.93
CA ALA A 249 -36.65 -12.15 -42.01
C ALA A 249 -37.97 -12.78 -41.51
N LEU A 250 -38.05 -13.19 -40.23
CA LEU A 250 -39.24 -13.81 -39.65
C LEU A 250 -40.41 -12.82 -39.52
N PRO A 251 -41.67 -13.30 -39.49
CA PRO A 251 -42.81 -12.42 -39.30
C PRO A 251 -42.72 -11.67 -37.95
N ARG A 252 -42.68 -10.34 -38.01
CA ARG A 252 -42.42 -9.46 -36.85
C ARG A 252 -43.23 -9.84 -35.60
N LEU A 253 -44.54 -10.06 -35.73
CA LEU A 253 -45.41 -10.34 -34.58
C LEU A 253 -45.07 -11.67 -33.88
N SER A 254 -44.78 -12.72 -34.66
CA SER A 254 -44.43 -14.01 -34.09
C SER A 254 -42.99 -14.02 -33.56
N LEU A 255 -42.07 -13.28 -34.21
CA LEU A 255 -40.71 -13.08 -33.72
C LEU A 255 -40.67 -12.37 -32.36
N ILE A 256 -41.41 -11.26 -32.21
CA ILE A 256 -41.51 -10.54 -30.93
C ILE A 256 -42.03 -11.47 -29.83
N SER A 257 -43.05 -12.26 -30.13
CA SER A 257 -43.61 -13.24 -29.19
C SER A 257 -42.58 -14.28 -28.74
N ASP A 258 -41.69 -14.72 -29.62
CA ASP A 258 -40.62 -15.66 -29.25
C ASP A 258 -39.51 -14.97 -28.45
N LEU A 259 -39.12 -13.74 -28.80
CA LEU A 259 -38.12 -12.96 -28.05
C LEU A 259 -38.60 -12.64 -26.62
N GLU A 260 -39.88 -12.35 -26.44
CA GLU A 260 -40.48 -12.22 -25.10
C GLU A 260 -40.41 -13.54 -24.32
N ALA A 261 -40.60 -14.68 -24.99
CA ALA A 261 -40.47 -16.01 -24.37
C ALA A 261 -39.02 -16.31 -23.97
N VAL A 262 -38.02 -15.82 -24.72
CA VAL A 262 -36.59 -15.92 -24.35
C VAL A 262 -36.29 -15.14 -23.06
N LEU A 263 -36.88 -13.96 -22.87
CA LEU A 263 -36.74 -13.20 -21.62
C LEU A 263 -37.43 -13.92 -20.45
N GLN A 264 -38.63 -14.45 -20.68
CA GLN A 264 -39.34 -15.22 -19.66
C GLN A 264 -38.55 -16.47 -19.25
N ASP A 265 -37.95 -17.16 -20.20
CA ASP A 265 -37.11 -18.33 -19.97
C ASP A 265 -35.88 -18.04 -19.09
N ALA A 266 -35.25 -16.88 -19.28
CA ALA A 266 -34.14 -16.44 -18.44
C ALA A 266 -34.55 -16.25 -16.97
N VAL A 267 -35.82 -15.90 -16.72
CA VAL A 267 -36.40 -15.81 -15.36
C VAL A 267 -36.76 -17.19 -14.86
N ASP A 268 -37.57 -17.94 -15.60
CA ASP A 268 -38.15 -19.22 -15.19
C ASP A 268 -37.08 -20.27 -14.91
N ARG A 269 -35.99 -20.27 -15.68
CA ARG A 269 -34.86 -21.18 -15.53
C ARG A 269 -33.63 -20.52 -14.90
N TYR A 270 -33.79 -19.39 -14.20
CA TYR A 270 -32.67 -18.70 -13.56
C TYR A 270 -31.85 -19.64 -12.67
N GLY A 271 -32.50 -20.44 -11.82
CA GLY A 271 -31.82 -21.39 -10.94
C GLY A 271 -30.97 -22.43 -11.70
N PHE A 272 -31.47 -22.93 -12.83
CA PHE A 272 -30.75 -23.86 -13.70
C PHE A 272 -29.50 -23.23 -14.32
N PHE A 273 -29.62 -22.01 -14.88
CA PHE A 273 -28.46 -21.30 -15.42
C PHE A 273 -27.46 -20.87 -14.35
N HIS A 274 -27.94 -20.55 -13.15
CA HIS A 274 -27.10 -20.19 -12.02
C HIS A 274 -26.19 -21.35 -11.60
N GLU A 275 -26.74 -22.57 -11.48
CA GLU A 275 -25.94 -23.76 -11.14
C GLU A 275 -24.95 -24.18 -12.24
N LEU A 276 -25.32 -24.01 -13.51
CA LEU A 276 -24.43 -24.30 -14.64
C LEU A 276 -23.17 -23.43 -14.66
N GLY A 277 -23.20 -22.28 -13.97
CA GLY A 277 -22.19 -21.25 -14.02
C GLY A 277 -22.22 -20.48 -15.34
N TYR A 278 -21.91 -19.19 -15.28
CA TYR A 278 -21.90 -18.34 -16.46
C TYR A 278 -20.90 -18.86 -17.51
N LYS A 279 -21.37 -19.12 -18.73
CA LYS A 279 -20.52 -19.39 -19.91
C LYS A 279 -20.72 -18.28 -20.92
N GLU A 280 -19.67 -17.52 -21.16
CA GLU A 280 -19.64 -16.39 -22.10
C GLU A 280 -20.13 -16.76 -23.51
N VAL A 281 -19.93 -18.01 -23.93
CA VAL A 281 -20.28 -18.53 -25.26
C VAL A 281 -21.76 -18.92 -25.45
N THR A 282 -22.56 -19.03 -24.39
CA THR A 282 -23.97 -19.52 -24.51
C THR A 282 -24.98 -18.78 -23.63
N HIS A 283 -24.54 -17.97 -22.66
CA HIS A 283 -25.43 -17.33 -21.68
C HIS A 283 -25.77 -15.86 -22.00
N SER A 284 -25.60 -15.45 -23.26
CA SER A 284 -25.95 -14.10 -23.73
C SER A 284 -27.34 -14.01 -24.37
N PHE A 285 -28.10 -15.11 -24.42
CA PHE A 285 -29.41 -15.21 -25.10
C PHE A 285 -30.42 -14.14 -24.67
N ALA A 286 -30.50 -13.80 -23.37
CA ALA A 286 -31.40 -12.76 -22.88
C ALA A 286 -31.00 -11.36 -23.38
N LEU A 287 -29.70 -11.07 -23.47
CA LEU A 287 -29.21 -9.80 -24.04
C LEU A 287 -29.50 -9.73 -25.54
N HIS A 288 -29.36 -10.84 -26.26
CA HIS A 288 -29.72 -10.89 -27.67
C HIS A 288 -31.20 -10.58 -27.88
N ALA A 289 -32.08 -11.15 -27.05
CA ALA A 289 -33.51 -10.86 -27.11
C ALA A 289 -33.81 -9.38 -26.89
N LEU A 290 -33.17 -8.74 -25.89
CA LEU A 290 -33.31 -7.30 -25.65
C LEU A 290 -32.85 -6.46 -26.85
N PHE A 291 -31.71 -6.79 -27.45
CA PHE A 291 -31.18 -6.06 -28.61
C PHE A 291 -32.09 -6.19 -29.83
N LEU A 292 -32.58 -7.40 -30.11
CA LEU A 292 -33.48 -7.64 -31.24
C LEU A 292 -34.85 -6.97 -31.03
N LEU A 293 -35.40 -6.98 -29.81
CA LEU A 293 -36.62 -6.22 -29.50
C LEU A 293 -36.41 -4.71 -29.70
N GLY A 294 -35.22 -4.20 -29.37
CA GLY A 294 -34.82 -2.82 -29.65
C GLY A 294 -34.76 -2.52 -31.15
N GLU A 295 -34.11 -3.39 -31.92
CA GLU A 295 -33.98 -3.27 -33.38
C GLU A 295 -35.35 -3.30 -34.08
N LEU A 296 -36.25 -4.18 -33.63
CA LEU A 296 -37.62 -4.29 -34.14
C LEU A 296 -38.53 -3.14 -33.69
N LYS A 297 -38.02 -2.21 -32.85
CA LYS A 297 -38.76 -1.13 -32.19
C LYS A 297 -40.05 -1.65 -31.55
N ALA A 298 -39.95 -2.78 -30.84
CA ALA A 298 -41.07 -3.49 -30.23
C ALA A 298 -41.56 -2.77 -28.96
N THR A 299 -42.21 -1.62 -29.12
CA THR A 299 -42.75 -0.84 -27.98
C THR A 299 -43.84 -1.60 -27.23
N GLU A 300 -44.51 -2.54 -27.90
CA GLU A 300 -45.48 -3.45 -27.27
C GLU A 300 -44.86 -4.36 -26.19
N SER A 301 -43.55 -4.61 -26.25
CA SER A 301 -42.84 -5.49 -25.32
C SER A 301 -42.31 -4.77 -24.07
N LEU A 302 -42.54 -3.46 -23.93
CA LEU A 302 -41.97 -2.65 -22.85
C LEU A 302 -42.28 -3.22 -21.45
N THR A 303 -43.53 -3.62 -21.21
CA THR A 303 -43.93 -4.22 -19.93
C THR A 303 -43.14 -5.50 -19.64
N ARG A 304 -42.97 -6.37 -20.64
CA ARG A 304 -42.22 -7.63 -20.50
C ARG A 304 -40.72 -7.41 -20.25
N ILE A 305 -40.15 -6.39 -20.89
CA ILE A 305 -38.75 -5.99 -20.67
C ILE A 305 -38.58 -5.47 -19.24
N LEU A 306 -39.51 -4.65 -18.75
CA LEU A 306 -39.46 -4.12 -17.38
C LEU A 306 -39.70 -5.20 -16.32
N ASP A 307 -40.50 -6.22 -16.60
CA ASP A 307 -40.70 -7.34 -15.68
C ASP A 307 -39.45 -8.24 -15.55
N PHE A 308 -38.60 -8.26 -16.59
CA PHE A 308 -37.34 -9.00 -16.67
C PHE A 308 -36.18 -8.32 -15.92
N ILE A 309 -36.07 -6.99 -15.97
CA ILE A 309 -35.01 -6.19 -15.32
C ILE A 309 -35.27 -6.04 -13.81
#